data_AF-A0A9R0T8A0-F1
#
_entry.id   AF-A0A9R0T8A0-F1
#
_cell.length_a   1.000
_cell.length_b   1.000
_cell.length_c   1.000
_cell.angle_alpha   90.00
_cell.angle_beta   90.00
_cell.angle_gamma   90.00
#
_symmetry.space_group_name_H-M   'P 1'
#
loop_
_entity.id
_entity.type
_entity.pdbx_description
1 polymer ?
#
loop_
_entity_poly.entity_id
_entity_poly.type
_entity_poly.pdbx_seq_one_letter_code
_entity_poly.pdbx_strand_id
1 'polypeptide(L)'
;MSSNFCSKPVDVSRFGLIYAGAQKNVGPSGVTIAIVRKDLVGSAQPITPVMLDYKTHADNASLYNTPPCFAIYICGLVFEDLLAQGGLAEPVRSLMNVPFTLAKGADLEKQFIAEAAKEGMLQLKGHRSVGGVRASIYNAMPLSGVEKLVAFMKDFQARNP
;
A
#
# COMPACT_ATOMS: atom_id res chain seq x y z
N MET A 1 0.82 -9.61 -2.93
CA MET A 1 0.26 -8.71 -1.88
C MET A 1 0.66 -7.30 -2.25
N SER A 2 -0.18 -6.27 -2.14
CA SER A 2 0.21 -4.94 -2.63
C SER A 2 0.01 -3.89 -1.56
N SER A 3 -1.22 -3.40 -1.37
CA SER A 3 -1.53 -2.42 -0.33
C SER A 3 -1.54 -3.00 1.09
N ASN A 4 -1.58 -4.32 1.23
CA ASN A 4 -1.69 -5.03 2.51
C ASN A 4 -0.36 -5.63 3.00
N PHE A 5 0.73 -5.45 2.25
CA PHE A 5 2.04 -5.93 2.69
C PHE A 5 2.45 -5.20 3.97
N CYS A 6 2.84 -5.94 5.02
CA CYS A 6 3.11 -5.40 6.36
C CYS A 6 1.94 -4.59 6.98
N SER A 7 0.69 -4.95 6.69
CA SER A 7 -0.50 -4.40 7.37
C SER A 7 -1.04 -5.29 8.49
N LYS A 8 -0.70 -6.58 8.46
CA LYS A 8 -1.10 -7.59 9.44
C LYS A 8 -0.16 -8.80 9.40
N PRO A 9 -0.10 -9.63 10.45
CA PRO A 9 0.60 -10.90 10.40
C PRO A 9 0.06 -11.79 9.27
N VAL A 10 0.97 -12.53 8.64
CA VAL A 10 0.63 -13.53 7.63
C VAL A 10 1.54 -14.73 7.84
N ASP A 11 0.97 -15.93 7.81
CA ASP A 11 1.74 -17.17 7.77
C ASP A 11 2.41 -17.33 6.40
N VAL A 12 3.67 -16.92 6.31
CA VAL A 12 4.48 -16.94 5.08
C VAL A 12 4.69 -18.37 4.56
N SER A 13 4.65 -19.40 5.42
CA SER A 13 4.90 -20.79 5.05
C SER A 13 3.88 -21.34 4.04
N ARG A 14 2.68 -20.74 4.00
CA ARG A 14 1.59 -21.10 3.08
C ARG A 14 1.80 -20.64 1.64
N PHE A 15 2.85 -19.85 1.38
CA PHE A 15 3.06 -19.21 0.08
C PHE A 15 4.36 -19.70 -0.58
N GLY A 16 4.31 -19.91 -1.89
CA GLY A 16 5.51 -20.11 -2.72
C GLY A 16 6.20 -18.80 -3.09
N LEU A 17 5.42 -17.75 -3.33
CA LEU A 17 5.90 -16.41 -3.69
C LEU A 17 4.99 -15.35 -3.09
N ILE A 18 5.59 -14.35 -2.43
CA ILE A 18 4.94 -13.11 -2.04
C ILE A 18 5.72 -11.97 -2.67
N TYR A 19 5.07 -11.13 -3.47
CA TYR A 19 5.67 -9.92 -4.00
C TYR A 19 4.85 -8.71 -3.57
N ALA A 20 5.50 -7.56 -3.39
CA ALA A 20 4.90 -6.26 -3.10
C ALA A 20 5.77 -5.10 -3.62
N GLY A 21 5.16 -4.16 -4.34
CA GLY A 21 5.81 -2.87 -4.63
C GLY A 21 5.79 -1.99 -3.38
N ALA A 22 6.92 -1.35 -3.04
CA ALA A 22 7.06 -0.64 -1.78
C ALA A 22 6.18 0.61 -1.66
N GLN A 23 5.85 1.25 -2.78
CA GLN A 23 5.16 2.55 -2.89
C GLN A 23 3.75 2.66 -2.29
N LYS A 24 3.28 1.61 -1.64
CA LYS A 24 1.97 1.62 -0.97
C LYS A 24 2.13 1.70 0.53
N ASN A 25 2.83 0.75 1.15
CA ASN A 25 2.81 0.61 2.59
C ASN A 25 4.18 0.60 3.27
N VAL A 26 5.27 0.45 2.51
CA VAL A 26 6.58 0.13 3.10
C VAL A 26 7.73 0.97 2.55
N GLY A 27 7.47 1.95 1.68
CA GLY A 27 8.52 2.83 1.15
C GLY A 27 8.11 3.60 -0.09
N PRO A 28 9.08 4.20 -0.81
CA PRO A 28 8.84 4.91 -2.06
C PRO A 28 8.70 3.95 -3.25
N SER A 29 8.35 4.49 -4.43
CA SER A 29 8.42 3.74 -5.69
C SER A 29 9.86 3.43 -6.09
N GLY A 30 10.00 2.44 -6.98
CA GLY A 30 11.30 2.05 -7.55
C GLY A 30 11.89 0.77 -6.95
N VAL A 31 11.30 0.19 -5.90
CA VAL A 31 11.70 -1.11 -5.35
C VAL A 31 10.50 -2.06 -5.19
N THR A 32 10.74 -3.33 -5.49
CA THR A 32 9.78 -4.43 -5.28
C THR A 32 10.42 -5.44 -4.35
N ILE A 33 9.69 -5.83 -3.31
CA ILE A 33 10.09 -6.88 -2.37
C ILE A 33 9.49 -8.19 -2.86
N ALA A 34 10.32 -9.23 -2.96
CA ALA A 34 9.90 -10.58 -3.30
C ALA A 34 10.42 -11.57 -2.25
N ILE A 35 9.52 -12.30 -1.61
CA ILE A 35 9.80 -13.42 -0.71
C ILE A 35 9.49 -14.69 -1.49
N VAL A 36 10.52 -15.44 -1.86
CA VAL A 36 10.40 -16.63 -2.71
C VAL A 36 10.82 -17.85 -1.91
N ARG A 37 10.02 -18.92 -1.97
CA ARG A 37 10.37 -20.20 -1.37
C ARG A 37 11.57 -20.80 -2.12
N LYS A 38 12.59 -21.23 -1.38
CA LYS A 38 13.91 -21.59 -1.95
C LYS A 38 13.85 -22.71 -2.98
N ASP A 39 12.99 -23.70 -2.78
CA ASP A 39 12.76 -24.84 -3.68
C ASP A 39 12.14 -24.45 -5.04
N LEU A 40 11.62 -23.23 -5.17
CA LEU A 40 11.06 -22.71 -6.42
C LEU A 40 12.09 -21.90 -7.25
N VAL A 41 13.29 -21.70 -6.73
CA VAL A 41 14.36 -20.95 -7.39
C VAL A 41 15.17 -21.88 -8.31
N GLY A 42 15.51 -21.41 -9.51
CA GLY A 42 16.34 -22.17 -10.47
C GLY A 42 15.57 -22.96 -11.53
N SER A 43 14.24 -22.79 -11.60
CA SER A 43 13.38 -23.39 -12.63
C SER A 43 12.74 -22.33 -13.55
N ALA A 44 13.44 -21.22 -13.82
CA ALA A 44 13.01 -20.22 -14.78
C ALA A 44 12.92 -20.84 -16.19
N GLN A 45 12.02 -20.31 -17.04
CA GLN A 45 11.91 -20.79 -18.42
C GLN A 45 13.17 -20.38 -19.20
N PRO A 46 13.58 -21.13 -20.23
CA PRO A 46 14.75 -20.77 -21.04
C PRO A 46 14.66 -19.39 -21.71
N ILE A 47 13.44 -18.90 -21.96
CA ILE A 47 13.18 -17.58 -22.54
C ILE A 47 13.21 -16.44 -21.51
N THR A 48 13.24 -16.74 -20.20
CA THR A 48 13.20 -15.73 -19.15
C THR A 48 14.45 -14.85 -19.22
N PRO A 49 14.30 -13.52 -19.38
CA PRO A 49 15.44 -12.62 -19.34
C PRO A 49 16.18 -12.75 -18.00
N VAL A 50 17.52 -12.69 -18.01
CA VAL A 50 18.37 -12.84 -16.81
C VAL A 50 17.94 -11.88 -15.68
N MET A 51 17.52 -10.66 -16.02
CA MET A 51 17.01 -9.67 -15.07
C MET A 51 15.70 -10.05 -14.37
N LEU A 52 14.93 -11.00 -14.91
CA LEU A 52 13.68 -11.50 -14.33
C LEU A 52 13.84 -12.88 -13.69
N ASP A 53 15.03 -13.48 -13.74
CA ASP A 53 15.30 -14.77 -13.10
C ASP A 53 15.61 -14.58 -11.61
N TYR A 54 14.77 -15.16 -10.74
CA TYR A 54 14.99 -15.15 -9.29
C TYR A 54 16.29 -15.81 -8.87
N LYS A 55 16.81 -16.79 -9.62
CA LYS A 55 18.09 -17.43 -9.31
C LYS A 55 19.23 -16.42 -9.39
N THR A 56 19.26 -15.62 -10.45
CA THR A 56 20.24 -14.54 -10.61
C THR A 56 20.24 -13.60 -9.40
N HIS A 57 19.05 -13.17 -8.97
CA HIS A 57 18.93 -12.28 -7.82
C HIS A 57 19.29 -12.96 -6.50
N ALA A 58 18.91 -14.22 -6.30
CA ALA A 58 19.21 -14.98 -5.09
C ALA A 58 20.71 -15.26 -4.94
N ASP A 59 21.38 -15.65 -6.03
CA ASP A 59 22.83 -15.95 -6.04
C ASP A 59 23.68 -14.70 -5.79
N ASN A 60 23.17 -13.51 -6.17
CA ASN A 60 23.88 -12.24 -6.05
C ASN A 60 23.36 -11.37 -4.90
N ALA A 61 22.59 -11.93 -3.95
CA ALA A 61 22.00 -11.19 -2.82
C ALA A 61 21.24 -9.91 -3.21
N SER A 62 20.52 -9.97 -4.35
CA SER A 62 19.83 -8.83 -4.99
C SER A 62 20.74 -7.68 -5.46
N LEU A 63 22.03 -7.95 -5.64
CA LEU A 63 23.05 -7.00 -6.11
C LEU A 63 23.62 -7.37 -7.49
N TYR A 64 22.86 -8.13 -8.29
CA TYR A 64 23.27 -8.50 -9.65
C TYR A 64 23.53 -7.27 -10.54
N ASN A 65 22.73 -6.22 -10.38
CA ASN A 65 22.91 -4.91 -10.99
C ASN A 65 22.78 -3.82 -9.93
N THR A 66 22.99 -2.55 -10.32
CA THR A 66 22.84 -1.40 -9.42
C THR A 66 21.43 -1.36 -8.81
N PRO A 67 21.28 -1.61 -7.50
CA PRO A 67 19.97 -1.61 -6.87
C PRO A 67 19.49 -0.18 -6.61
N PRO A 68 18.19 0.04 -6.36
CA PRO A 68 17.65 1.33 -6.00
C PRO A 68 17.98 1.68 -4.54
N CYS A 69 19.24 2.03 -4.25
CA CYS A 69 19.78 2.22 -2.90
C CYS A 69 18.93 3.15 -2.03
N PHE A 70 18.48 4.28 -2.58
CA PHE A 70 17.64 5.23 -1.84
C PHE A 70 16.30 4.61 -1.42
N ALA A 71 15.63 3.89 -2.33
CA ALA A 71 14.35 3.26 -2.02
C ALA A 71 14.50 2.15 -0.97
N ILE A 72 15.58 1.37 -1.06
CA ILE A 72 15.90 0.32 -0.09
C ILE A 72 16.17 0.93 1.30
N TYR A 73 16.96 2.01 1.36
CA TYR A 73 17.25 2.70 2.61
C TYR A 73 15.97 3.18 3.31
N ILE A 74 15.07 3.85 2.58
CA ILE A 74 13.80 4.31 3.14
C ILE A 74 12.92 3.14 3.61
N CYS A 75 12.89 2.01 2.88
CA CYS A 75 12.18 0.82 3.36
C CYS A 75 12.74 0.33 4.70
N GLY A 76 14.08 0.34 4.87
CA GLY A 76 14.73 0.02 6.13
C GLY A 76 14.22 0.87 7.29
N LEU A 77 14.20 2.20 7.13
CA LEU A 77 13.69 3.12 8.15
C LEU A 77 12.21 2.89 8.49
N VAL A 78 11.37 2.58 7.47
CA VAL A 78 9.95 2.28 7.69
C VAL A 78 9.78 0.98 8.48
N PHE A 79 10.63 -0.04 8.25
CA PHE A 79 10.58 -1.28 9.03
C PHE A 79 11.04 -1.07 10.47
N GLU A 80 12.07 -0.26 10.70
CA GLU A 80 12.52 0.10 12.04
C GLU A 80 11.42 0.82 12.84
N ASP A 81 10.75 1.79 12.22
CA ASP A 81 9.60 2.51 12.81
C ASP A 81 8.43 1.56 13.10
N LEU A 82 8.09 0.67 12.18
CA LEU A 82 7.02 -0.32 12.37
C LEU A 82 7.29 -1.27 13.55
N LEU A 83 8.55 -1.68 13.73
CA LEU A 83 8.96 -2.50 14.87
C LEU A 83 8.90 -1.68 16.18
N ALA A 84 9.32 -0.42 16.15
CA ALA A 84 9.25 0.48 17.31
C ALA A 84 7.79 0.72 17.77
N GLN A 85 6.83 0.68 16.85
CA GLN A 85 5.40 0.82 17.13
C GLN A 85 4.73 -0.48 17.62
N GLY A 86 5.49 -1.58 17.81
CA GLY A 86 4.97 -2.85 18.35
C GLY A 86 4.60 -3.89 17.29
N GLY A 87 4.94 -3.66 16.01
CA GLY A 87 4.78 -4.64 14.94
C GLY A 87 3.35 -4.74 14.37
N LEU A 88 3.01 -5.91 13.83
CA LEU A 88 1.77 -6.13 13.06
C LEU A 88 0.65 -6.69 13.94
N ALA A 89 -0.58 -6.17 13.79
CA ALA A 89 -1.79 -6.65 14.48
C ALA A 89 -2.82 -7.26 13.51
N GLU A 90 -3.74 -8.10 14.01
CA GLU A 90 -4.77 -8.78 13.22
C GLU A 90 -6.06 -7.95 13.02
N PRO A 91 -6.53 -7.73 11.77
CA PRO A 91 -7.81 -7.05 11.52
C PRO A 91 -8.84 -7.87 10.72
N VAL A 92 -10.10 -7.45 10.85
CA VAL A 92 -11.30 -8.15 10.35
C VAL A 92 -11.96 -7.50 9.11
N ARG A 93 -11.46 -6.34 8.64
CA ARG A 93 -11.80 -5.68 7.36
C ARG A 93 -10.54 -5.01 6.76
N SER A 94 -10.56 -4.61 5.48
CA SER A 94 -9.44 -3.86 4.86
C SER A 94 -9.13 -2.60 5.66
N LEU A 95 -8.02 -2.60 6.40
CA LEU A 95 -7.54 -1.43 7.16
C LEU A 95 -6.89 -0.36 6.29
N MET A 96 -6.61 -0.65 5.02
CA MET A 96 -5.67 0.18 4.23
C MET A 96 -6.39 1.03 3.20
N ASN A 97 -7.49 0.51 2.65
CA ASN A 97 -8.26 1.18 1.61
C ASN A 97 -9.74 1.03 1.97
N VAL A 98 -10.38 2.17 2.22
CA VAL A 98 -11.80 2.29 2.58
C VAL A 98 -12.50 3.01 1.42
N PRO A 99 -12.97 2.27 0.39
CA PRO A 99 -13.81 2.85 -0.65
C PRO A 99 -15.24 3.05 -0.14
N PHE A 100 -15.86 4.16 -0.53
CA PHE A 100 -17.26 4.45 -0.25
C PHE A 100 -17.85 5.34 -1.35
N THR A 101 -19.16 5.29 -1.52
CA THR A 101 -19.92 6.14 -2.46
C THR A 101 -20.87 7.03 -1.68
N LEU A 102 -21.27 8.16 -2.28
CA LEU A 102 -22.29 9.03 -1.69
C LEU A 102 -23.65 8.74 -2.32
N ALA A 103 -24.71 8.71 -1.50
CA ALA A 103 -26.05 8.32 -1.92
C ALA A 103 -26.62 9.18 -3.07
N LYS A 104 -26.20 10.44 -3.16
CA LYS A 104 -26.63 11.39 -4.21
C LYS A 104 -25.76 11.38 -5.46
N GLY A 105 -24.88 10.39 -5.59
CA GLY A 105 -24.13 10.12 -6.82
C GLY A 105 -22.95 11.05 -7.09
N ALA A 106 -22.43 10.96 -8.31
CA ALA A 106 -21.09 11.44 -8.69
C ALA A 106 -20.85 12.95 -8.55
N ASP A 107 -21.89 13.78 -8.66
CA ASP A 107 -21.72 15.24 -8.55
C ASP A 107 -21.48 15.66 -7.10
N LEU A 108 -22.18 15.02 -6.14
CA LEU A 108 -21.90 15.24 -4.73
C LEU A 108 -20.52 14.68 -4.34
N GLU A 109 -20.08 13.59 -4.97
CA GLU A 109 -18.72 13.05 -4.78
C GLU A 109 -17.65 14.04 -5.28
N LYS A 110 -17.85 14.69 -6.43
CA LYS A 110 -16.96 15.75 -6.92
C LYS A 110 -16.91 16.92 -5.94
N GLN A 111 -18.06 17.35 -5.42
CA GLN A 111 -18.15 18.42 -4.43
C GLN A 111 -17.42 18.04 -3.13
N PHE A 112 -17.67 16.83 -2.61
CA PHE A 112 -17.00 16.30 -1.42
C PHE A 112 -15.48 16.31 -1.58
N ILE A 113 -14.96 15.81 -2.71
CA ILE A 113 -13.52 15.78 -2.98
C ILE A 113 -12.95 17.20 -3.09
N ALA A 114 -13.67 18.12 -3.73
CA ALA A 114 -13.23 19.50 -3.89
C ALA A 114 -13.21 20.27 -2.56
N GLU A 115 -14.20 20.06 -1.68
CA GLU A 115 -14.25 20.66 -0.34
C GLU A 115 -13.18 20.05 0.58
N ALA A 116 -13.03 18.73 0.59
CA ALA A 116 -12.00 18.06 1.38
C ALA A 116 -10.58 18.55 1.01
N ALA A 117 -10.34 18.77 -0.29
CA ALA A 117 -9.06 19.30 -0.76
C ALA A 117 -8.76 20.72 -0.24
N LYS A 118 -9.78 21.57 -0.03
CA LYS A 118 -9.61 22.91 0.58
C LYS A 118 -9.18 22.82 2.04
N GLU A 119 -9.54 21.76 2.72
CA GLU A 119 -9.09 21.47 4.09
C GLU A 119 -7.76 20.70 4.14
N GLY A 120 -7.10 20.50 3.00
CA GLY A 120 -5.82 19.78 2.89
C GLY A 120 -5.94 18.25 2.86
N MET A 121 -7.15 17.71 2.74
CA MET A 121 -7.37 16.27 2.57
C MET A 121 -7.32 15.90 1.07
N LEU A 122 -6.14 15.51 0.61
CA LEU A 122 -5.86 15.21 -0.79
C LEU A 122 -6.05 13.72 -1.11
N GLN A 123 -6.10 13.38 -2.41
CA GLN A 123 -6.08 12.00 -2.92
C GLN A 123 -7.26 11.10 -2.47
N LEU A 124 -8.41 11.70 -2.15
CA LEU A 124 -9.64 10.97 -1.80
C LEU A 124 -10.42 10.43 -3.00
N LYS A 125 -10.08 10.84 -4.23
CA LYS A 125 -10.78 10.38 -5.44
C LYS A 125 -10.64 8.86 -5.59
N GLY A 126 -11.76 8.17 -5.78
CA GLY A 126 -11.79 6.74 -6.04
C GLY A 126 -11.09 6.36 -7.35
N HIS A 127 -10.79 5.06 -7.48
CA HIS A 127 -10.11 4.56 -8.68
C HIS A 127 -11.00 4.75 -9.93
N ARG A 128 -10.39 5.13 -11.06
CA ARG A 128 -11.12 5.41 -12.32
C ARG A 128 -12.12 4.33 -12.76
N SER A 129 -11.83 3.07 -12.45
CA SER A 129 -12.66 1.91 -12.83
C SER A 129 -13.90 1.72 -11.96
N VAL A 130 -13.93 2.30 -10.77
CA VAL A 130 -15.00 2.09 -9.77
C VAL A 130 -15.73 3.40 -9.46
N GLY A 131 -15.07 4.56 -9.61
CA GLY A 131 -15.62 5.84 -9.19
C GLY A 131 -15.63 5.98 -7.67
N GLY A 132 -16.48 6.86 -7.15
CA GLY A 132 -16.63 7.08 -5.71
C GLY A 132 -15.46 7.79 -5.05
N VAL A 133 -15.38 7.60 -3.74
CA VAL A 133 -14.35 8.12 -2.85
C VAL A 133 -13.57 6.94 -2.27
N ARG A 134 -12.27 7.12 -2.03
CA ARG A 134 -11.44 6.11 -1.38
C ARG A 134 -10.44 6.76 -0.43
N ALA A 135 -10.64 6.52 0.87
CA ALA A 135 -9.64 6.85 1.87
C ALA A 135 -8.57 5.74 1.89
N SER A 136 -7.31 6.10 1.63
CA SER A 136 -6.17 5.18 1.77
C SER A 136 -5.42 5.53 3.05
N ILE A 137 -5.54 4.68 4.05
CA ILE A 137 -5.08 4.88 5.42
C ILE A 137 -3.95 3.89 5.71
N TYR A 138 -2.85 4.06 4.97
CA TYR A 138 -1.63 3.26 5.10
C TYR A 138 -0.95 3.48 6.46
N ASN A 139 0.10 2.71 6.78
CA ASN A 139 0.81 2.80 8.06
C ASN A 139 1.26 4.24 8.40
N ALA A 140 1.62 5.04 7.39
CA ALA A 140 2.06 6.43 7.58
C ALA A 140 0.92 7.44 7.81
N MET A 141 -0.36 7.03 7.76
CA MET A 141 -1.50 7.92 7.99
C MET A 141 -1.82 8.01 9.49
N PRO A 142 -1.62 9.17 10.15
CA PRO A 142 -1.87 9.29 11.58
C PRO A 142 -3.38 9.24 11.91
N LEU A 143 -3.70 8.81 13.13
CA LEU A 143 -5.09 8.75 13.62
C LEU A 143 -5.79 10.11 13.52
N SER A 144 -5.09 11.20 13.85
CA SER A 144 -5.62 12.57 13.75
C SER A 144 -6.04 12.95 12.33
N GLY A 145 -5.38 12.41 11.30
CA GLY A 145 -5.78 12.57 9.91
C GLY A 145 -7.10 11.86 9.60
N VAL A 146 -7.30 10.66 10.15
CA VAL A 146 -8.56 9.90 10.04
C VAL A 146 -9.69 10.61 10.79
N GLU A 147 -9.44 11.10 12.00
CA GLU A 147 -10.42 11.84 12.81
C GLU A 147 -10.88 13.12 12.11
N LYS A 148 -9.96 13.86 11.48
CA LYS A 148 -10.27 15.04 10.67
C LYS A 148 -11.19 14.67 9.50
N LEU A 149 -10.91 13.59 8.78
CA LEU A 149 -11.78 13.11 7.71
C LEU A 149 -13.17 12.73 8.23
N VAL A 150 -13.27 12.06 9.37
CA VAL A 150 -14.56 11.69 9.97
C VAL A 150 -15.36 12.93 10.39
N ALA A 151 -14.71 13.93 10.97
CA ALA A 151 -15.35 15.20 11.34
C ALA A 151 -15.90 15.92 10.09
N PHE A 152 -15.09 16.01 9.03
CA PHE A 152 -15.51 16.56 7.74
C PHE A 152 -16.70 15.79 7.14
N MET A 153 -16.68 14.46 7.17
CA MET A 153 -17.78 13.65 6.65
C MET A 153 -19.11 13.93 7.37
N LYS A 154 -19.08 14.11 8.70
CA LYS A 154 -20.27 14.44 9.48
C LYS A 154 -20.80 15.84 9.14
N ASP A 155 -19.93 16.82 9.05
CA ASP A 155 -20.29 18.19 8.66
C ASP A 155 -20.86 18.24 7.23
N PHE A 156 -20.17 17.60 6.28
CA PHE A 156 -20.60 17.54 4.89
C PHE A 156 -21.97 16.88 4.75
N GLN A 157 -22.22 15.79 5.49
CA GLN A 157 -23.53 15.13 5.53
C GLN A 157 -24.61 16.07 6.08
N ALA A 158 -24.33 16.79 7.17
CA ALA A 158 -25.29 17.73 7.77
C ALA A 158 -25.67 18.88 6.83
N ARG A 159 -24.72 19.36 6.01
CA ARG A 159 -24.96 20.39 4.99
C ARG A 159 -25.64 19.87 3.72
N ASN A 160 -25.66 18.55 3.51
CA ASN A 160 -26.17 17.91 2.30
C ASN A 160 -27.08 16.69 2.62
N PRO A 161 -28.20 16.88 3.35
CA PRO A 161 -29.04 15.81 3.90
C PRO A 161 -29.64 14.89 2.84
#